data_AF-L9VGJ0-F1
#
_entry.id   AF-L9VGJ0-F1
#
_cell.length_a   1.000
_cell.length_b   1.000
_cell.length_c   1.000
_cell.angle_alpha   90.00
_cell.angle_beta   90.00
_cell.angle_gamma   90.00
#
_symmetry.space_group_name_H-M   'P 1'
#
loop_
_entity.id
_entity.type
_entity.pdbx_description
1 polymer ?
#
loop_
_entity_poly.entity_id
_entity_poly.type
_entity_poly.pdbx_seq_one_letter_code
_entity_poly.pdbx_strand_id
1 'polypeptide(L)'
;MDADVPLEWNAEECRTYTPADIDREMQYRTYRHESGDLRLKVAPASLDGEDHPGYALTATTYPGLDLSETIRVRTVLTFNRCDRIAAQFMDLFSASYDGPGSLEDALEYAYQRTREHR
;
A
#
# COMPACT_ATOMS: atom_id res chain seq x y z
N MET A 1 -10.10 -12.64 8.01
CA MET A 1 -11.24 -11.94 7.39
C MET A 1 -10.66 -11.31 6.14
N ASP A 2 -11.05 -11.83 4.99
CA ASP A 2 -10.66 -11.31 3.67
C ASP A 2 -10.92 -9.81 3.69
N ALA A 3 -9.89 -9.00 3.41
CA ALA A 3 -10.13 -7.60 3.16
C ALA A 3 -11.01 -7.53 1.91
N ASP A 4 -12.09 -6.75 1.98
CA ASP A 4 -12.93 -6.43 0.83
C ASP A 4 -12.06 -5.59 -0.12
N VAL A 5 -11.25 -6.27 -0.94
CA VAL A 5 -10.37 -5.67 -1.92
C VAL A 5 -11.10 -5.62 -3.26
N PRO A 6 -10.84 -4.61 -4.10
CA PRO A 6 -11.46 -4.55 -5.41
C PRO A 6 -11.08 -5.79 -6.24
N LEU A 7 -11.93 -6.15 -7.21
CA LEU A 7 -11.81 -7.40 -7.99
C LEU A 7 -10.43 -7.58 -8.65
N GLU A 8 -9.82 -6.48 -9.08
CA GLU A 8 -8.53 -6.44 -9.78
C GLU A 8 -7.33 -6.58 -8.83
N TRP A 9 -7.57 -6.72 -7.52
CA TRP A 9 -6.55 -6.76 -6.49
C TRP A 9 -6.54 -8.08 -5.73
N ASN A 10 -5.33 -8.56 -5.45
CA ASN A 10 -5.10 -9.78 -4.69
C ASN A 10 -4.34 -9.44 -3.40
N ALA A 11 -4.84 -9.90 -2.26
CA ALA A 11 -4.09 -9.88 -1.01
C ALA A 11 -3.06 -11.04 -1.04
N GLU A 12 -1.77 -10.71 -1.20
CA GLU A 12 -0.72 -11.73 -1.40
C GLU A 12 -0.18 -12.28 -0.07
N GLU A 13 0.09 -11.41 0.90
CA GLU A 13 0.69 -11.81 2.16
C GLU A 13 0.01 -11.09 3.31
N CYS A 14 -0.33 -11.84 4.36
CA CYS A 14 -0.77 -11.34 5.64
C CYS A 14 0.07 -12.02 6.71
N ARG A 15 0.96 -11.28 7.37
CA ARG A 15 1.76 -11.80 8.48
C ARG A 15 1.50 -11.01 9.73
N THR A 16 1.38 -11.74 10.83
CA THR A 16 1.31 -11.19 12.16
C THR A 16 2.54 -11.70 12.90
N TYR A 17 3.31 -10.80 13.52
CA TYR A 17 4.50 -11.17 14.26
C TYR A 17 4.72 -10.24 15.45
N THR A 18 5.34 -10.76 16.51
CA THR A 18 5.74 -9.97 17.68
C THR A 18 7.27 -9.85 17.64
N PRO A 19 7.83 -8.66 17.37
CA PRO A 19 9.27 -8.46 17.42
C PRO A 19 9.80 -8.76 18.83
N ALA A 20 11.01 -9.33 18.94
CA ALA A 20 11.59 -9.67 20.25
C ALA A 20 11.77 -8.47 21.19
N ASP A 21 11.98 -7.27 20.61
CA ASP A 21 12.20 -6.01 21.33
C ASP A 21 10.91 -5.24 21.64
N ILE A 22 9.74 -5.70 21.19
CA ILE A 22 8.48 -4.97 21.35
C ILE A 22 7.39 -5.92 21.82
N ASP A 23 6.81 -5.64 22.99
CA ASP A 23 5.62 -6.33 23.54
C ASP A 23 4.33 -5.88 22.81
N ARG A 24 4.37 -5.87 21.48
CA ARG A 24 3.23 -5.50 20.64
C ARG A 24 3.24 -6.32 19.36
N GLU A 25 2.12 -6.98 19.12
CA GLU A 25 1.85 -7.65 17.87
C GLU A 25 1.83 -6.64 16.71
N MET A 26 2.66 -6.90 15.70
CA MET A 26 2.74 -6.15 14.46
C MET A 26 2.11 -6.94 13.33
N GLN A 27 1.51 -6.21 12.39
CA GLN A 27 0.88 -6.79 11.21
C GLN A 27 1.57 -6.30 9.94
N TYR A 28 1.58 -7.13 8.93
CA TYR A 28 2.14 -6.86 7.63
C TYR A 28 1.15 -7.37 6.59
N ARG A 29 0.84 -6.53 5.60
CA ARG A 29 -0.03 -6.92 4.50
C ARG A 29 0.45 -6.34 3.18
N THR A 30 0.38 -7.14 2.11
CA THR A 30 0.60 -6.64 0.74
C THR A 30 -0.55 -6.98 -0.19
N TYR A 31 -0.79 -6.05 -1.11
CA TYR A 31 -1.77 -6.15 -2.16
C TYR A 31 -1.09 -6.01 -3.51
N ARG A 32 -1.55 -6.75 -4.50
CA ARG A 32 -1.03 -6.68 -5.86
C ARG A 32 -2.16 -6.55 -6.86
N HIS A 33 -2.02 -5.59 -7.76
CA HIS A 33 -2.92 -5.44 -8.89
C HIS A 33 -2.69 -6.58 -9.91
N GLU A 34 -3.76 -7.07 -10.53
CA GLU A 34 -3.72 -8.22 -11.46
C GLU A 34 -2.78 -8.00 -12.65
N SER A 35 -2.62 -6.75 -13.11
CA SER A 35 -1.70 -6.40 -14.19
C SER A 35 -0.22 -6.63 -13.81
N GLY A 36 0.08 -6.68 -12.52
CA GLY A 36 1.43 -6.79 -11.99
C GLY A 36 2.21 -5.48 -11.95
N ASP A 37 1.63 -4.38 -12.44
CA ASP A 37 2.31 -3.08 -12.52
C ASP A 37 2.42 -2.37 -11.16
N LEU A 38 1.60 -2.76 -10.18
CA LEU A 38 1.48 -2.07 -8.91
C LEU A 38 1.34 -3.04 -7.73
N ARG A 39 2.09 -2.76 -6.66
CA ARG A 39 1.97 -3.44 -5.37
C ARG A 39 1.83 -2.41 -4.24
N LEU A 40 0.90 -2.65 -3.34
CA LEU A 40 0.77 -1.89 -2.09
C LEU A 40 1.30 -2.71 -0.92
N LYS A 41 1.90 -2.01 0.05
CA LYS A 41 2.40 -2.59 1.30
C LYS A 41 1.92 -1.77 2.49
N VAL A 42 1.25 -2.44 3.43
CA VAL A 42 0.91 -1.94 4.76
C VAL A 42 1.84 -2.61 5.75
N ALA A 43 2.76 -1.84 6.33
CA ALA A 43 3.76 -2.34 7.26
C ALA A 43 4.01 -1.33 8.38
N PRO A 44 4.56 -1.75 9.54
CA PRO A 44 5.02 -0.81 10.55
C PRO A 44 6.02 0.19 9.93
N ALA A 45 5.85 1.48 10.20
CA ALA A 45 6.69 2.53 9.61
C ALA A 45 8.18 2.36 9.98
N SER A 46 8.44 1.77 11.15
CA SER A 46 9.77 1.39 11.62
C SER A 46 10.52 0.41 10.71
N LEU A 47 9.81 -0.40 9.92
CA LEU A 47 10.44 -1.29 8.93
C LEU A 47 10.95 -0.53 7.69
N ASP A 48 10.50 0.70 7.49
CA ASP A 48 10.85 1.56 6.36
C ASP A 48 11.88 2.63 6.78
N GLY A 49 12.53 2.44 7.94
CA GLY A 49 13.54 3.36 8.48
C GLY A 49 12.99 4.61 9.14
N GLU A 50 11.67 4.71 9.38
CA GLU A 50 11.11 5.82 10.14
C GLU A 50 11.18 5.60 11.64
N ASP A 51 11.58 6.65 12.37
CA ASP A 51 11.47 6.70 13.84
C ASP A 51 10.01 6.94 14.30
N HIS A 52 9.09 7.19 13.36
CA HIS A 52 7.69 7.47 13.68
C HIS A 52 6.92 6.19 14.07
N PRO A 53 6.18 6.21 15.20
CA PRO A 53 5.32 5.10 15.56
C PRO A 53 4.15 5.00 14.58
N GLY A 54 3.83 3.79 14.13
CA GLY A 54 2.64 3.54 13.32
C GLY A 54 2.90 2.58 12.16
N TYR A 55 2.07 2.72 11.13
CA TYR A 55 2.03 1.92 9.92
C TYR A 55 2.12 2.84 8.71
N ALA A 56 3.00 2.50 7.78
CA ALA A 56 3.15 3.16 6.49
C ALA A 56 2.42 2.36 5.41
N LEU A 57 1.74 3.09 4.52
CA LEU A 57 1.28 2.62 3.23
C LEU A 57 2.29 3.05 2.18
N THR A 58 2.88 2.09 1.47
CA THR A 58 3.76 2.36 0.33
C THR A 58 3.19 1.73 -0.94
N ALA A 59 3.41 2.39 -2.07
CA ALA A 59 3.07 1.90 -3.40
C ALA A 59 4.36 1.66 -4.17
N THR A 60 4.52 0.46 -4.74
CA THR A 60 5.66 0.07 -5.55
C THR A 60 5.18 -0.21 -6.97
N THR A 61 5.68 0.54 -7.95
CA THR A 61 5.42 0.32 -9.37
C THR A 61 6.49 -0.57 -9.99
N TYR A 62 6.08 -1.34 -11.00
CA TYR A 62 6.95 -2.19 -11.81
C TYR A 62 6.81 -1.84 -13.29
N PRO A 63 7.26 -0.66 -13.73
CA PRO A 63 7.12 -0.22 -15.11
C PRO A 63 8.06 -0.98 -16.04
N GLY A 64 7.65 -2.17 -16.50
CA GLY A 64 8.23 -2.93 -17.62
C GLY A 64 9.75 -3.16 -17.60
N LEU A 65 10.52 -2.16 -18.05
CA LEU A 65 11.99 -2.17 -18.22
C LEU A 65 12.74 -1.29 -17.22
N ASP A 66 12.04 -0.49 -16.42
CA ASP A 66 12.65 0.42 -15.45
C ASP A 66 12.81 -0.22 -14.06
N LEU A 67 13.63 0.41 -13.22
CA LEU A 67 13.77 -0.02 -11.81
C LEU A 67 12.43 0.17 -11.11
N SER A 68 12.10 -0.77 -10.21
CA SER A 68 10.89 -0.62 -9.40
C SER A 68 10.98 0.66 -8.57
N GLU A 69 9.99 1.54 -8.71
CA GLU A 69 9.91 2.76 -7.92
C GLU A 69 8.98 2.53 -6.73
N THR A 70 9.38 2.98 -5.54
CA THR A 70 8.55 2.89 -4.34
C THR A 70 8.32 4.27 -3.77
N ILE A 71 7.05 4.64 -3.64
CA ILE A 71 6.61 5.89 -3.01
C ILE A 71 5.88 5.60 -1.70
N ARG A 72 6.04 6.49 -0.73
CA ARG A 72 5.26 6.47 0.50
C ARG A 72 3.98 7.27 0.29
N VAL A 73 2.84 6.62 0.47
CA VAL A 73 1.52 7.24 0.34
C VAL A 73 1.17 8.00 1.61
N ARG A 74 1.26 7.32 2.76
CA ARG A 74 0.79 7.87 4.05
C ARG A 74 1.28 7.05 5.24
N THR A 75 1.51 7.71 6.36
CA THR A 75 1.78 7.05 7.65
C THR A 75 0.64 7.32 8.64
N VAL A 76 0.15 6.29 9.34
CA VAL A 76 -0.90 6.41 10.36
C VAL A 76 -0.66 5.49 11.55
N LEU A 77 -1.22 5.81 12.71
CA LEU A 77 -0.89 5.14 13.98
C LEU A 77 -1.34 3.66 14.08
N THR A 78 -2.25 3.19 13.23
CA THR A 78 -2.86 1.85 13.38
C THR A 78 -2.96 1.11 12.05
N PHE A 79 -2.78 -0.21 12.11
CA PHE A 79 -2.94 -1.10 10.96
C PHE A 79 -4.30 -0.92 10.28
N ASN A 80 -5.40 -1.06 11.02
CA ASN A 80 -6.76 -0.96 10.48
C ASN A 80 -7.07 0.39 9.80
N ARG A 81 -6.40 1.48 10.20
CA ARG A 81 -6.55 2.76 9.50
C ARG A 81 -5.73 2.77 8.21
N CYS A 82 -4.51 2.25 8.25
CA CYS A 82 -3.64 2.13 7.08
C CYS A 82 -4.27 1.20 6.02
N ASP A 83 -4.82 0.09 6.46
CA ASP A 83 -5.52 -0.91 5.64
C ASP A 83 -6.74 -0.32 4.92
N ARG A 84 -7.54 0.50 5.61
CA ARG A 84 -8.65 1.24 4.97
C ARG A 84 -8.19 2.25 3.94
N ILE A 85 -7.07 2.93 4.19
CA ILE A 85 -6.48 3.86 3.22
C ILE A 85 -5.94 3.08 2.01
N ALA A 86 -5.38 1.88 2.22
CA ALA A 86 -4.97 1.00 1.14
C ALA A 86 -6.17 0.58 0.29
N ALA A 87 -7.29 0.18 0.90
CA ALA A 87 -8.52 -0.13 0.17
C ALA A 87 -9.04 1.06 -0.66
N GLN A 88 -9.04 2.26 -0.08
CA GLN A 88 -9.40 3.48 -0.81
C GLN A 88 -8.43 3.77 -1.97
N PHE A 89 -7.13 3.55 -1.78
CA PHE A 89 -6.14 3.70 -2.85
C PHE A 89 -6.44 2.75 -4.00
N MET A 90 -6.69 1.47 -3.68
CA MET A 90 -6.99 0.43 -4.68
C MET A 90 -8.23 0.79 -5.50
N ASP A 91 -9.30 1.25 -4.85
CA ASP A 91 -10.55 1.66 -5.52
C ASP A 91 -10.32 2.85 -6.47
N LEU A 92 -9.61 3.88 -6.02
CA LEU A 92 -9.29 5.06 -6.84
C LEU A 92 -8.38 4.72 -8.02
N PHE A 93 -7.41 3.83 -7.80
CA PHE A 93 -6.52 3.35 -8.85
C PHE A 93 -7.29 2.55 -9.90
N SER A 94 -8.05 1.54 -9.47
CA SER A 94 -8.90 0.72 -10.33
C SER A 94 -9.89 1.55 -11.16
N ALA A 95 -10.47 2.59 -10.57
CA ALA A 95 -11.41 3.47 -11.29
C ALA A 95 -10.75 4.31 -12.40
N SER A 96 -9.42 4.51 -12.35
CA SER A 96 -8.69 5.37 -13.29
C SER A 96 -7.71 4.59 -14.19
N TYR A 97 -7.38 3.36 -13.85
CA TYR A 97 -6.40 2.55 -14.56
C TYR A 97 -7.05 1.79 -15.73
N ASP A 98 -6.63 2.11 -16.95
CA ASP A 98 -7.11 1.47 -18.20
C ASP A 98 -6.01 0.63 -18.88
N GLY A 99 -4.85 0.48 -18.22
CA GLY A 99 -3.69 -0.26 -18.72
C GLY A 99 -2.36 0.48 -18.53
N PRO A 100 -1.25 -0.09 -19.03
CA PRO A 100 0.10 0.40 -18.76
C PRO A 100 0.34 1.87 -19.14
N GLY A 101 -0.32 2.38 -20.19
CA GLY A 101 -0.20 3.76 -20.63
C GLY A 101 -0.82 4.79 -19.67
N SER A 102 -1.68 4.35 -18.76
CA SER A 102 -2.33 5.19 -17.74
C SER A 102 -1.81 4.92 -16.33
N LEU A 103 -0.77 4.08 -16.17
CA LEU A 103 -0.24 3.69 -14.87
C LEU A 103 0.16 4.90 -14.01
N GLU A 104 0.93 5.82 -14.59
CA GLU A 104 1.46 6.98 -13.88
C GLU A 104 0.33 7.94 -13.46
N ASP A 105 -0.64 8.20 -14.34
CA ASP A 105 -1.78 9.09 -14.06
C ASP A 105 -2.71 8.49 -13.00
N ALA A 106 -3.05 7.20 -13.11
CA ALA A 106 -3.87 6.50 -12.13
C ALA A 106 -3.18 6.42 -10.75
N LEU A 107 -1.86 6.19 -10.73
CA LEU A 107 -1.06 6.20 -9.51
C LEU A 107 -1.06 7.60 -8.88
N GLU A 108 -0.78 8.64 -9.66
CA GLU A 108 -0.77 10.02 -9.16
C GLU A 108 -2.15 10.41 -8.62
N TYR A 109 -3.22 10.06 -9.34
CA TYR A 109 -4.59 10.33 -8.93
C TYR A 109 -4.91 9.69 -7.57
N ALA A 110 -4.65 8.39 -7.42
CA ALA A 110 -4.86 7.67 -6.17
C ALA A 110 -3.98 8.23 -5.04
N TYR A 111 -2.71 8.53 -5.33
CA TYR A 111 -1.77 9.10 -4.37
C TYR A 111 -2.23 10.46 -3.85
N GLN A 112 -2.60 11.41 -4.73
CA GLN A 112 -3.03 12.75 -4.32
C GLN A 112 -4.26 12.74 -3.42
N ARG A 113 -5.16 11.76 -3.61
CA ARG A 113 -6.40 11.63 -2.85
C ARG A 113 -6.25 10.89 -1.53
N THR A 114 -5.18 10.12 -1.37
CA THR A 114 -4.95 9.29 -0.17
C THR A 114 -3.79 9.79 0.70
N ARG A 115 -2.91 10.63 0.14
CA ARG A 115 -1.85 11.30 0.89
C ARG A 115 -2.40 12.20 1.99
N GLU A 116 -1.54 12.57 2.92
CA GLU A 116 -1.91 13.50 3.99
C GLU A 116 -2.27 14.87 3.41
N HIS A 117 -3.49 15.34 3.68
CA HIS A 117 -3.85 16.73 3.51
C HIS A 117 -3.13 17.53 4.61
N ARG A 118 -2.09 18.25 4.22
CA ARG A 118 -1.41 19.21 5.07
C ARG A 118 -2.16 20.53 5.08
#